data_AF-A0A485C9X1-F1
#
_entry.id   AF-A0A485C9X1-F1
#
_cell.length_a   1.000
_cell.length_b   1.000
_cell.length_c   1.000
_cell.angle_alpha   90.00
_cell.angle_beta   90.00
_cell.angle_gamma   90.00
#
_symmetry.space_group_name_H-M   'P 1'
#
loop_
_entity.id
_entity.type
_entity.pdbx_description
1 polymer ?
#
loop_
_entity_poly.entity_id
_entity_poly.type
_entity_poly.pdbx_seq_one_letter_code
_entity_poly.pdbx_strand_id
1 'polypeptide(L)'
;MAIRTRAFSDDSCWARGQAWGVYGFLLNYLHTGDNRLLELSQTLANYYLNRLPDDLICYWDLALTSSASERDSSAAAIVACALLELVKHLPVTHPDRESYETLALRMIGNMIDGYVNREHAPGQGLLEHSVYYFKGDVGVNECCSWGDYFLMEAITRATQNWRSYW
;
A
#
# COMPACT_ATOMS: atom_id res chain seq x y z
N MET A 1 5.75 -14.11 -6.04
CA MET A 1 6.88 -13.29 -6.52
C MET A 1 7.05 -12.13 -5.55
N ALA A 2 8.27 -11.79 -5.13
CA ALA A 2 8.55 -10.76 -4.13
C ALA A 2 9.56 -9.76 -4.71
N ILE A 3 9.35 -8.46 -4.50
CA ILE A 3 10.27 -7.40 -4.95
C ILE A 3 11.29 -7.12 -3.83
N ARG A 4 12.57 -7.36 -4.10
CA ARG A 4 13.61 -7.55 -3.06
C ARG A 4 14.59 -6.38 -2.89
N THR A 5 14.58 -5.38 -3.78
CA THR A 5 15.52 -4.25 -3.68
C THR A 5 15.24 -3.43 -2.42
N ARG A 6 16.22 -3.31 -1.51
CA ARG A 6 16.18 -2.66 -0.17
C ARG A 6 15.57 -3.47 0.99
N ALA A 7 15.37 -4.78 0.82
CA ALA A 7 14.84 -5.64 1.88
C ALA A 7 15.84 -5.86 3.04
N PHE A 8 15.33 -6.19 4.23
CA PHE A 8 16.09 -6.53 5.46
C PHE A 8 17.19 -7.58 5.19
N SER A 9 16.87 -8.64 4.45
CA SER A 9 17.80 -9.66 3.95
C SER A 9 17.53 -9.95 2.46
N ASP A 10 18.43 -10.68 1.80
CA ASP A 10 18.25 -11.06 0.38
C ASP A 10 17.00 -11.94 0.14
N ASP A 11 16.42 -12.50 1.21
CA ASP A 11 15.22 -13.33 1.21
C ASP A 11 13.98 -12.64 1.78
N SER A 12 14.08 -11.38 2.20
CA SER A 12 12.95 -10.63 2.73
C SER A 12 12.29 -9.76 1.64
N CYS A 13 11.11 -9.20 1.94
CA CYS A 13 10.30 -8.51 0.95
C CYS A 13 9.99 -7.11 1.45
N TRP A 14 10.68 -6.12 0.88
CA TRP A 14 10.48 -4.72 1.21
C TRP A 14 9.04 -4.30 0.87
N ALA A 15 8.29 -3.84 1.88
CA ALA A 15 6.85 -3.66 1.78
C ALA A 15 6.47 -2.65 0.69
N ARG A 16 7.18 -1.52 0.60
CA ARG A 16 6.94 -0.54 -0.46
C ARG A 16 7.34 -1.04 -1.85
N GLY A 17 8.36 -1.88 -1.96
CA GLY A 17 8.70 -2.54 -3.22
C GLY A 17 7.55 -3.41 -3.72
N GLN A 18 6.98 -4.21 -2.81
CA GLN A 18 5.80 -5.02 -3.10
C GLN A 18 4.60 -4.14 -3.48
N ALA A 19 4.34 -3.06 -2.74
CA ALA A 19 3.25 -2.12 -3.01
C ALA A 19 3.35 -1.51 -4.42
N TRP A 20 4.55 -1.10 -4.83
CA TRP A 20 4.80 -0.63 -6.20
C TRP A 20 4.57 -1.70 -7.25
N GLY A 21 4.88 -2.97 -6.96
CA GLY A 21 4.56 -4.08 -7.85
C GLY A 21 3.06 -4.24 -8.04
N VAL A 22 2.29 -4.22 -6.95
CA VAL A 22 0.82 -4.30 -7.02
C VAL A 22 0.28 -3.17 -7.89
N TYR A 23 0.57 -1.92 -7.53
CA TYR A 23 -0.05 -0.80 -8.23
C TYR A 23 0.52 -0.61 -9.65
N GLY A 24 1.83 -0.75 -9.81
CA GLY A 24 2.52 -0.54 -11.09
C GLY A 24 2.09 -1.52 -12.18
N PHE A 25 1.97 -2.81 -11.89
CA PHE A 25 1.48 -3.78 -12.88
C PHE A 25 0.02 -3.53 -13.23
N LEU A 26 -0.80 -3.16 -12.25
CA LEU A 26 -2.19 -2.75 -12.50
C LEU A 26 -2.27 -1.54 -13.42
N LEU A 27 -1.50 -0.48 -13.17
CA LEU A 27 -1.48 0.70 -14.04
C LEU A 27 -1.03 0.36 -15.47
N ASN A 28 -0.06 -0.53 -15.63
CA ASN A 28 0.34 -1.01 -16.96
C ASN A 28 -0.76 -1.83 -17.64
N TYR A 29 -1.52 -2.64 -16.90
CA TYR A 29 -2.71 -3.31 -17.42
C TYR A 29 -3.72 -2.28 -17.96
N LEU A 30 -3.97 -1.17 -17.26
CA LEU A 30 -4.90 -0.13 -17.73
C LEU A 30 -4.51 0.46 -19.09
N HIS A 31 -3.21 0.53 -19.38
CA HIS A 31 -2.68 1.10 -20.62
C HIS A 31 -2.58 0.08 -21.76
N THR A 32 -2.39 -1.20 -21.43
CA THR A 32 -2.06 -2.24 -22.42
C THR A 32 -3.20 -3.23 -22.67
N GLY A 33 -4.10 -3.41 -21.70
CA GLY A 33 -5.11 -4.47 -21.70
C GLY A 33 -4.54 -5.89 -21.51
N ASP A 34 -3.26 -6.04 -21.15
CA ASP A 34 -2.65 -7.37 -20.96
C ASP A 34 -3.07 -7.98 -19.63
N ASN A 35 -4.02 -8.92 -19.67
CA ASN A 35 -4.56 -9.61 -18.50
C ASN A 35 -3.50 -10.29 -17.62
N ARG A 36 -2.33 -10.66 -18.17
CA ARG A 36 -1.24 -11.24 -17.35
C ARG A 36 -0.75 -10.26 -16.30
N LEU A 37 -0.79 -8.95 -16.58
CA LEU A 37 -0.40 -7.90 -15.64
C LEU A 37 -1.45 -7.74 -14.53
N LEU A 38 -2.73 -7.88 -14.86
CA LEU A 38 -3.83 -7.89 -13.89
C LEU A 38 -3.72 -9.10 -12.93
N GLU A 39 -3.46 -10.29 -13.47
CA GLU A 39 -3.23 -11.51 -12.68
C GLU A 39 -2.00 -11.40 -11.78
N LEU A 40 -0.91 -10.81 -12.29
CA LEU A 40 0.30 -10.58 -11.52
C LEU A 40 0.04 -9.57 -10.38
N SER A 41 -0.67 -8.48 -10.65
CA SER A 41 -1.07 -7.51 -9.63
C SER A 41 -1.85 -8.19 -8.48
N GLN A 42 -2.84 -9.03 -8.81
CA GLN A 42 -3.61 -9.79 -7.82
C GLN A 42 -2.72 -10.73 -7.00
N THR A 43 -1.81 -11.45 -7.66
CA THR A 43 -0.87 -12.35 -7.00
C THR A 43 0.01 -11.59 -5.99
N LEU A 44 0.49 -10.40 -6.37
CA LEU A 44 1.31 -9.56 -5.51
C LEU A 44 0.49 -8.95 -4.35
N ALA A 45 -0.77 -8.58 -4.61
CA ALA A 45 -1.69 -8.08 -3.59
C ALA A 45 -1.95 -9.15 -2.53
N ASN A 46 -2.29 -10.38 -2.94
CA ASN A 46 -2.51 -11.50 -2.03
C ASN A 46 -1.26 -11.82 -1.20
N TYR A 47 -0.07 -11.74 -1.80
CA TYR A 47 1.18 -11.93 -1.06
C TYR A 47 1.36 -10.87 0.05
N TYR A 48 1.04 -9.61 -0.26
CA TYR A 48 1.11 -8.50 0.68
C TYR A 48 0.09 -8.65 1.81
N LEU A 49 -1.18 -8.89 1.47
CA LEU A 49 -2.29 -8.98 2.44
C LEU A 49 -2.10 -10.12 3.44
N ASN A 50 -1.58 -11.26 2.99
CA ASN A 50 -1.31 -12.44 3.84
C ASN A 50 -0.19 -12.24 4.88
N ARG A 51 0.50 -11.09 4.86
CA ARG A 51 1.60 -10.77 5.78
C ARG A 51 1.31 -9.55 6.64
N LEU A 52 0.09 -9.04 6.57
CA LEU A 52 -0.30 -7.90 7.38
C LEU A 52 -0.54 -8.30 8.83
N PRO A 53 -0.18 -7.43 9.78
CA PRO A 53 -0.64 -7.53 11.18
C PRO A 53 -2.15 -7.25 11.29
N ASP A 54 -2.66 -7.35 12.52
CA ASP A 54 -4.08 -7.15 12.84
C ASP A 54 -4.62 -5.75 12.49
N ASP A 55 -3.79 -4.71 12.58
CA ASP A 55 -4.15 -3.34 12.21
C ASP A 55 -4.06 -3.07 10.71
N LEU A 56 -3.72 -4.09 9.90
CA LEU A 56 -3.63 -4.03 8.43
C LEU A 56 -2.59 -3.03 7.89
N ILE A 57 -1.72 -2.48 8.74
CA ILE A 57 -0.63 -1.60 8.32
C ILE A 57 0.68 -2.36 8.38
N CYS A 58 1.32 -2.54 7.24
CA CYS A 58 2.52 -3.37 7.14
C CYS A 58 3.70 -2.79 7.94
N TYR A 59 4.57 -3.68 8.39
CA TYR A 59 5.95 -3.31 8.71
C TYR A 59 6.70 -2.90 7.44
N TRP A 60 7.81 -2.19 7.58
CA TRP A 60 8.62 -1.76 6.44
C TRP A 60 9.18 -2.91 5.59
N ASP A 61 9.28 -4.11 6.17
CA ASP A 61 9.55 -5.37 5.48
C ASP A 61 8.51 -6.42 5.86
N LEU A 62 7.90 -7.07 4.87
CA LEU A 62 6.79 -8.02 5.06
C LEU A 62 7.22 -9.35 5.68
N ALA A 63 8.53 -9.58 5.85
CA ALA A 63 9.03 -10.72 6.62
C ALA A 63 9.00 -10.47 8.14
N LEU A 64 8.84 -9.21 8.58
CA LEU A 64 8.83 -8.85 9.98
C LEU A 64 7.47 -9.16 10.61
N THR A 65 7.51 -9.70 11.82
CA THR A 65 6.31 -10.08 12.60
C THR A 65 6.30 -9.49 14.00
N SER A 66 7.40 -8.88 14.44
CA SER A 66 7.52 -8.29 15.77
C SER A 66 6.85 -6.92 15.82
N SER A 67 6.02 -6.69 16.84
CA SER A 67 5.38 -5.39 17.12
C SER A 67 6.34 -4.25 17.43
N ALA A 68 7.61 -4.56 17.74
CA ALA A 68 8.66 -3.56 17.91
C ALA A 68 9.28 -3.09 16.58
N SER A 69 8.87 -3.67 15.44
CA SER A 69 9.41 -3.31 14.14
C SER A 69 8.75 -2.05 13.59
N GLU A 70 9.52 -1.23 12.88
CA GLU A 70 8.99 -0.02 12.25
C GLU A 70 7.93 -0.32 11.18
N ARG A 71 6.97 0.58 11.08
CA ARG A 71 5.88 0.51 10.09
C ARG A 71 6.28 1.14 8.76
N ASP A 72 5.51 0.88 7.73
CA ASP A 72 5.57 1.67 6.50
C ASP A 72 4.16 1.97 5.99
N SER A 73 3.53 2.98 6.59
CA SER A 73 2.19 3.44 6.24
C SER A 73 2.08 3.85 4.76
N SER A 74 3.16 4.35 4.16
CA SER A 74 3.19 4.70 2.74
C SER A 74 2.96 3.50 1.81
N ALA A 75 3.47 2.33 2.17
CA ALA A 75 3.22 1.10 1.42
C ALA A 75 1.75 0.65 1.54
N ALA A 76 1.16 0.79 2.73
CA ALA A 76 -0.26 0.52 2.96
C ALA A 76 -1.16 1.45 2.13
N ALA A 77 -0.83 2.75 2.06
CA ALA A 77 -1.56 3.71 1.24
C ALA A 77 -1.54 3.36 -0.25
N ILE A 78 -0.36 2.99 -0.79
CA ILE A 78 -0.21 2.56 -2.19
C ILE A 78 -1.06 1.31 -2.47
N VAL A 79 -1.02 0.30 -1.58
CA VAL A 79 -1.81 -0.92 -1.77
C VAL A 79 -3.30 -0.64 -1.68
N ALA A 80 -3.75 0.23 -0.77
CA ALA A 80 -5.16 0.61 -0.68
C ALA A 80 -5.67 1.23 -2.00
N CYS A 81 -4.89 2.12 -2.65
CA CYS A 81 -5.22 2.63 -3.98
C CYS A 81 -5.34 1.50 -5.02
N ALA A 82 -4.38 0.57 -5.02
CA ALA A 82 -4.33 -0.52 -5.97
C ALA A 82 -5.48 -1.50 -5.81
N LEU A 83 -5.89 -1.82 -4.57
CA LEU A 83 -7.03 -2.68 -4.29
C LEU A 83 -8.35 -2.06 -4.78
N LEU A 84 -8.57 -0.76 -4.50
CA LEU A 84 -9.75 -0.04 -4.98
C LEU A 84 -9.80 0.03 -6.52
N GLU A 85 -8.65 0.13 -7.18
CA GLU A 85 -8.59 0.08 -8.64
C GLU A 85 -8.79 -1.35 -9.17
N LEU A 86 -8.18 -2.38 -8.56
CA LEU A 86 -8.35 -3.79 -8.93
C LEU A 86 -9.83 -4.19 -9.00
N VAL A 87 -10.60 -3.83 -7.98
CA VAL A 87 -12.04 -4.17 -7.87
C VAL A 87 -12.88 -3.70 -9.07
N LYS A 88 -12.45 -2.63 -9.75
CA LYS A 88 -13.13 -2.10 -10.95
C LYS A 88 -12.89 -2.95 -12.19
N HIS A 89 -11.79 -3.69 -12.23
CA HIS A 89 -11.36 -4.51 -13.38
C HIS A 89 -11.60 -6.00 -13.18
N LEU A 90 -12.04 -6.41 -11.99
CA LEU A 90 -12.43 -7.78 -11.71
C LEU A 90 -13.91 -8.02 -12.05
N PRO A 91 -14.26 -9.22 -12.55
CA PRO A 91 -15.65 -9.62 -12.71
C PRO A 91 -16.44 -9.49 -11.39
N VAL A 92 -17.73 -9.17 -11.47
CA VAL A 92 -18.61 -9.08 -10.29
C VAL A 92 -18.63 -10.39 -9.50
N THR A 93 -18.44 -11.53 -10.17
CA THR A 93 -18.40 -12.87 -9.60
C THR A 93 -17.03 -13.29 -9.07
N HIS A 94 -16.02 -12.43 -9.15
CA HIS A 94 -14.67 -12.76 -8.69
C HIS A 94 -14.64 -12.95 -7.17
N PRO A 95 -14.13 -14.07 -6.64
CA PRO A 95 -14.24 -14.42 -5.22
C PRO A 95 -13.54 -13.41 -4.29
N ASP A 96 -12.42 -12.83 -4.73
CA ASP A 96 -11.64 -11.90 -3.91
C ASP A 96 -12.15 -10.44 -3.97
N ARG A 97 -13.12 -10.14 -4.84
CA ARG A 97 -13.52 -8.75 -5.13
C ARG A 97 -14.03 -8.00 -3.90
N GLU A 98 -14.96 -8.60 -3.17
CA GLU A 98 -15.52 -8.02 -1.94
C GLU A 98 -14.45 -7.90 -0.83
N SER A 99 -13.57 -8.90 -0.73
CA SER A 99 -12.48 -8.91 0.25
C SER A 99 -11.49 -7.77 -0.01
N TYR A 100 -11.09 -7.55 -1.27
CA TYR A 100 -10.20 -6.45 -1.64
C TYR A 100 -10.79 -5.08 -1.32
N GLU A 101 -12.07 -4.86 -1.65
CA GLU A 101 -12.75 -3.60 -1.33
C GLU A 101 -12.81 -3.38 0.18
N THR A 102 -13.23 -4.40 0.93
CA THR A 102 -13.34 -4.34 2.40
C THR A 102 -11.99 -4.06 3.05
N LEU A 103 -10.94 -4.77 2.64
CA LEU A 103 -9.59 -4.59 3.17
C LEU A 103 -9.05 -3.20 2.85
N ALA A 104 -9.24 -2.71 1.62
CA ALA A 104 -8.80 -1.37 1.24
C ALA A 104 -9.47 -0.29 2.11
N LEU A 105 -10.79 -0.37 2.32
CA LEU A 105 -11.52 0.58 3.15
C LEU A 105 -11.09 0.51 4.61
N ARG A 106 -10.86 -0.70 5.16
CA ARG A 106 -10.35 -0.88 6.52
C ARG A 106 -8.93 -0.33 6.68
N MET A 107 -8.04 -0.56 5.71
CA MET A 107 -6.69 0.02 5.71
C MET A 107 -6.75 1.55 5.73
N ILE A 108 -7.60 2.16 4.90
CA ILE A 108 -7.81 3.62 4.90
C ILE A 108 -8.29 4.12 6.26
N GLY A 109 -9.33 3.48 6.83
CA GLY A 109 -9.85 3.82 8.16
C GLY A 109 -8.78 3.73 9.25
N ASN A 110 -8.05 2.62 9.29
CA ASN A 110 -6.99 2.41 10.28
C ASN A 110 -5.86 3.45 10.14
N MET A 111 -5.49 3.84 8.92
CA MET A 111 -4.51 4.92 8.70
C MET A 111 -5.05 6.27 9.20
N ILE A 112 -6.31 6.60 8.90
CA ILE A 112 -6.93 7.86 9.36
C ILE A 112 -6.99 7.91 10.90
N ASP A 113 -7.39 6.81 11.53
CA ASP A 113 -7.60 6.77 12.97
C ASP A 113 -6.28 6.80 13.76
N GLY A 114 -5.27 6.08 13.28
CA GLY A 114 -4.05 5.81 14.06
C GLY A 114 -2.73 6.30 13.48
N TYR A 115 -2.67 6.76 12.22
CA TYR A 115 -1.42 7.09 11.53
C TYR A 115 -1.39 8.51 10.93
N VAL A 116 -2.49 9.25 10.97
CA VAL A 116 -2.52 10.65 10.52
C VAL A 116 -2.00 11.57 11.62
N ASN A 117 -1.10 12.47 11.25
CA ASN A 117 -0.61 13.54 12.12
C ASN A 117 -1.75 14.48 12.52
N ARG A 118 -1.96 14.63 13.83
CA ARG A 118 -3.01 15.51 14.42
C ARG A 118 -2.47 16.81 15.02
N GLU A 119 -1.16 17.00 15.08
CA GLU A 119 -0.53 18.20 15.62
C GLU A 119 -0.58 19.37 14.61
N HIS A 120 -0.58 19.05 13.31
CA HIS A 120 -0.73 20.01 12.21
C HIS A 120 0.27 21.18 12.24
N ALA A 121 1.52 20.94 12.66
CA ALA A 121 2.53 22.00 12.68
C ALA A 121 3.02 22.33 11.26
N PRO A 122 3.35 23.61 10.96
CA PRO A 122 3.88 24.00 9.66
C PRO A 122 5.12 23.18 9.27
N GLY A 123 5.09 22.59 8.07
CA GLY A 123 6.20 21.78 7.53
C GLY A 123 6.13 20.29 7.86
N GLN A 124 5.13 19.82 8.61
CA GLN A 124 4.89 18.40 8.83
C GLN A 124 4.07 17.77 7.69
N GLY A 125 4.28 16.48 7.45
CA GLY A 125 3.48 15.68 6.53
C GLY A 125 2.20 15.14 7.17
N LEU A 126 1.33 14.56 6.35
CA LEU A 126 0.00 14.09 6.75
C LEU A 126 0.03 12.69 7.39
N LEU A 127 0.72 11.73 6.77
CA LEU A 127 0.73 10.33 7.16
C LEU A 127 2.06 9.95 7.80
N GLU A 128 2.01 9.60 9.08
CA GLU A 128 3.15 9.24 9.93
C GLU A 128 3.56 7.77 9.77
N HIS A 129 4.68 7.39 10.37
CA HIS A 129 5.18 6.00 10.42
C HIS A 129 5.48 5.39 9.04
N SER A 130 6.13 6.18 8.17
CA SER A 130 6.75 5.70 6.94
C SER A 130 8.25 5.48 7.11
N VAL A 131 8.83 4.63 6.26
CA VAL A 131 10.27 4.31 6.29
C VAL A 131 10.90 4.51 4.91
N TYR A 132 11.76 5.52 4.73
CA TYR A 132 12.40 5.80 3.45
C TYR A 132 13.57 4.85 3.14
N TYR A 133 14.59 4.83 4.01
CA TYR A 133 15.75 3.93 3.88
C TYR A 133 16.23 3.45 5.25
N PHE A 134 15.69 2.32 5.68
CA PHE A 134 15.96 1.75 7.00
C PHE A 134 17.45 1.46 7.26
N LYS A 135 18.14 0.77 6.33
CA LYS A 135 19.56 0.39 6.52
C LYS A 135 20.53 1.57 6.64
N GLY A 136 20.15 2.74 6.12
CA GLY A 136 20.95 3.96 6.23
C GLY A 136 20.43 4.95 7.25
N ASP A 137 19.40 4.59 8.02
CA ASP A 137 18.78 5.44 9.04
C ASP A 137 18.30 6.81 8.49
N VAL A 138 17.73 6.79 7.28
CA VAL A 138 17.22 8.01 6.63
C VAL A 138 15.71 7.91 6.49
N GLY A 139 14.99 8.87 7.09
CA GLY A 139 13.53 8.96 7.02
C GLY A 139 12.85 7.73 7.61
N VAL A 140 13.30 7.26 8.77
CA VAL A 140 12.73 6.12 9.49
C VAL A 140 11.71 6.65 10.50
N ASN A 141 10.50 6.10 10.49
CA ASN A 141 9.41 6.54 11.35
C ASN A 141 9.04 8.02 11.17
N GLU A 142 8.96 8.45 9.91
CA GLU A 142 8.73 9.84 9.52
C GLU A 142 7.51 9.95 8.59
N CYS A 143 7.04 11.17 8.33
CA CYS A 143 6.11 11.39 7.22
C CYS A 143 6.86 11.31 5.87
N CYS A 144 6.14 10.99 4.81
CA CYS A 144 6.69 11.05 3.46
C CYS A 144 5.66 11.54 2.45
N SER A 145 6.11 12.36 1.49
CA SER A 145 5.20 13.03 0.54
C SER A 145 4.41 12.06 -0.34
N TRP A 146 4.99 10.91 -0.68
CA TRP A 146 4.27 9.87 -1.43
C TRP A 146 3.21 9.19 -0.57
N GLY A 147 3.47 8.93 0.72
CA GLY A 147 2.48 8.41 1.64
C GLY A 147 1.27 9.33 1.76
N ASP A 148 1.52 10.63 1.93
CA ASP A 148 0.48 11.67 1.97
C ASP A 148 -0.37 11.67 0.69
N TYR A 149 0.30 11.65 -0.47
CA TYR A 149 -0.38 11.63 -1.76
C TYR A 149 -1.27 10.39 -1.92
N PHE A 150 -0.77 9.18 -1.66
CA PHE A 150 -1.56 7.96 -1.86
C PHE A 150 -2.66 7.81 -0.82
N LEU A 151 -2.50 8.32 0.41
CA LEU A 151 -3.62 8.37 1.34
C LEU A 151 -4.75 9.24 0.78
N MET A 152 -4.44 10.43 0.29
CA MET A 152 -5.42 11.33 -0.32
C MET A 152 -6.05 10.73 -1.58
N GLU A 153 -5.27 10.03 -2.40
CA GLU A 153 -5.77 9.31 -3.56
C GLU A 153 -6.73 8.19 -3.14
N ALA A 154 -6.37 7.39 -2.13
CA ALA A 154 -7.19 6.30 -1.62
C ALA A 154 -8.53 6.82 -1.06
N ILE A 155 -8.50 7.90 -0.26
CA ILE A 155 -9.71 8.56 0.26
C ILE A 155 -10.58 9.08 -0.89
N THR A 156 -9.97 9.70 -1.89
CA THR A 156 -10.68 10.22 -3.07
C THR A 156 -11.35 9.10 -3.85
N ARG A 157 -10.64 7.99 -4.08
CA ARG A 157 -11.16 6.77 -4.74
C ARG A 157 -12.33 6.15 -3.96
N ALA A 158 -12.26 6.17 -2.63
CA ALA A 158 -13.30 5.61 -1.77
C ALA A 158 -14.56 6.48 -1.67
N THR A 159 -14.44 7.79 -1.86
CA THR A 159 -15.53 8.76 -1.59
C THR A 159 -16.12 9.39 -2.84
N GLN A 160 -15.43 9.31 -3.98
CA GLN A 160 -15.83 9.99 -5.21
C GLN A 160 -15.64 9.09 -6.44
N ASN A 161 -16.45 9.32 -7.47
CA ASN A 161 -16.21 8.77 -8.80
C ASN A 161 -15.12 9.60 -9.50
N TRP A 162 -13.87 9.29 -9.17
CA TRP A 162 -12.70 10.04 -9.62
C TRP A 162 -12.04 9.40 -10.85
N ARG A 163 -11.66 10.25 -11.81
CA ARG A 163 -10.83 9.86 -12.94
C ARG A 163 -9.35 10.00 -12.55
N SER A 164 -8.66 8.86 -12.51
CA SER A 164 -7.23 8.78 -12.23
C SER A 164 -6.39 9.76 -13.05
N TYR A 165 -5.35 10.33 -12.43
CA TYR A 165 -4.30 11.10 -13.13
C TYR A 165 -3.28 10.21 -13.83
N TRP A 166 -3.17 8.97 -13.36
CA TRP A 166 -2.39 7.90 -13.98
C TRP A 166 -3.08 7.35 -15.21
#